data_AF-A0A7W0XMY9-F1
#
_entry.id   AF-A0A7W0XMY9-F1
#
_cell.length_a   1.000
_cell.length_b   1.000
_cell.length_c   1.000
_cell.angle_alpha   90.00
_cell.angle_beta   90.00
_cell.angle_gamma   90.00
#
_symmetry.space_group_name_H-M   'P 1'
#
loop_
_entity.id
_entity.type
_entity.pdbx_description
1 polymer ?
#
loop_
_entity_poly.entity_id
_entity_poly.type
_entity_poly.pdbx_seq_one_letter_code
_entity_poly.pdbx_strand_id
1 'polypeptide(L)'
;MEFGAGMLETLSVHETDPLSARTEMRKTYEIGRDDWRTRIDTRTVLTATKESFHVSAELSAYEGETRIFNREWDEDIPRDGV
;
A
#
# COMPACT_ATOMS: atom_id res chain seq x y z
N MET A 1 2.38 -13.83 22.65
CA MET A 1 2.48 -13.28 21.29
C MET A 1 1.46 -12.20 21.16
N GLU A 2 1.84 -11.09 20.56
CA GLU A 2 1.03 -9.89 20.37
C GLU A 2 0.93 -9.59 18.89
N PHE A 3 -0.25 -9.15 18.46
CA PHE A 3 -0.57 -8.87 17.07
C PHE A 3 -1.27 -7.52 16.99
N GLY A 4 -0.83 -6.67 16.06
CA GLY A 4 -1.46 -5.38 15.74
C GLY A 4 -1.70 -5.27 14.25
N ALA A 5 -2.82 -4.68 13.87
CA ALA A 5 -3.11 -4.36 12.48
C ALA A 5 -3.88 -3.04 12.39
N GLY A 6 -3.46 -2.17 11.49
CA GLY A 6 -4.12 -0.91 11.17
C GLY A 6 -4.22 -0.73 9.67
N MET A 7 -5.34 -0.17 9.20
CA MET A 7 -5.54 0.14 7.79
C MET A 7 -6.32 1.45 7.65
N LEU A 8 -5.82 2.31 6.76
CA LEU A 8 -6.55 3.46 6.25
C LEU A 8 -6.66 3.31 4.74
N GLU A 9 -7.88 3.50 4.23
CA GLU A 9 -8.16 3.53 2.80
C GLU A 9 -8.85 4.84 2.44
N THR A 10 -8.41 5.47 1.37
CA THR A 10 -9.05 6.66 0.80
C THR A 10 -9.35 6.39 -0.66
N LEU A 11 -10.61 6.58 -1.04
CA LEU A 11 -11.09 6.42 -2.40
C LEU A 11 -11.60 7.77 -2.89
N SER A 12 -11.26 8.12 -4.13
CA SER A 12 -11.72 9.35 -4.77
C SER A 12 -11.94 9.13 -6.26
N VAL A 13 -13.00 9.71 -6.79
CA VAL A 13 -13.29 9.73 -8.23
C VAL A 13 -14.08 11.00 -8.54
N HIS A 14 -13.84 11.60 -9.70
CA HIS A 14 -14.58 12.74 -10.20
C HIS A 14 -15.83 12.25 -10.92
N GLU A 15 -16.97 12.88 -10.66
CA GLU A 15 -18.28 12.41 -11.14
C GLU A 15 -18.37 12.26 -12.66
N THR A 16 -17.67 13.13 -13.40
CA THR A 16 -17.70 13.14 -14.87
C THR A 16 -16.44 12.56 -15.51
N ASP A 17 -15.46 12.13 -14.72
CA ASP A 17 -14.22 11.55 -15.23
C ASP A 17 -13.88 10.25 -14.48
N PRO A 18 -14.33 9.09 -14.99
CA PRO A 18 -14.07 7.81 -14.34
C PRO A 18 -12.58 7.44 -14.34
N LEU A 19 -11.76 8.03 -15.21
CA LEU A 19 -10.30 7.80 -15.21
C LEU A 19 -9.60 8.57 -14.09
N SER A 20 -10.28 9.49 -13.42
CA SER A 20 -9.75 10.15 -12.24
C SER A 20 -9.82 9.26 -10.97
N ALA A 21 -10.32 8.03 -11.08
CA ALA A 21 -10.43 7.10 -9.97
C ALA A 21 -9.05 6.85 -9.35
N ARG A 22 -8.97 7.03 -8.04
CA ARG A 22 -7.77 6.83 -7.23
C ARG A 22 -8.13 6.13 -5.93
N THR A 23 -7.34 5.13 -5.58
CA THR A 23 -7.35 4.50 -4.26
C THR A 23 -5.99 4.64 -3.62
N GLU A 24 -5.92 5.12 -2.38
CA GLU A 24 -4.70 5.07 -1.56
C GLU A 24 -4.98 4.22 -0.32
N MET A 25 -4.15 3.20 -0.11
CA MET A 25 -4.16 2.35 1.07
C MET A 25 -2.88 2.54 1.86
N ARG A 26 -3.01 2.69 3.18
CA ARG A 26 -1.90 2.60 4.13
C ARG A 26 -2.21 1.50 5.13
N LYS A 27 -1.26 0.60 5.35
CA LYS A 27 -1.42 -0.53 6.28
C LYS A 27 -0.22 -0.63 7.18
N THR A 28 -0.47 -1.02 8.41
CA THR A 28 0.55 -1.37 9.41
C THR A 28 0.20 -2.76 9.96
N TYR A 29 1.18 -3.65 10.00
CA TYR A 29 1.08 -4.96 10.63
C TYR A 29 2.19 -5.11 11.65
N GLU A 30 1.85 -5.55 12.86
CA GLU A 30 2.78 -5.67 13.97
C GLU A 30 2.70 -7.07 14.58
N ILE A 31 3.86 -7.66 14.86
CA ILE A 31 3.99 -8.93 15.57
C ILE A 31 5.07 -8.78 16.64
N GLY A 32 4.80 -9.25 17.85
CA GLY A 32 5.76 -9.20 18.94
C GLY A 32 5.57 -10.25 20.03
N ARG A 33 6.53 -10.29 20.94
CA ARG A 33 6.52 -11.10 22.16
C ARG A 33 7.61 -10.58 23.10
N ASP A 34 7.25 -10.32 24.35
CA ASP A 34 8.18 -9.80 25.36
C ASP A 34 8.88 -8.53 24.80
N ASP A 35 10.21 -8.48 24.79
CA ASP A 35 10.99 -7.36 24.26
C ASP A 35 11.09 -7.35 22.72
N TRP A 36 10.68 -8.42 22.04
CA TRP A 36 10.77 -8.52 20.58
C TRP A 36 9.53 -7.91 19.90
N ARG A 37 9.76 -7.05 18.91
CA ARG A 37 8.75 -6.36 18.10
C ARG A 37 9.17 -6.29 16.65
N THR A 38 8.25 -6.55 15.74
CA THR A 38 8.40 -6.33 14.29
C THR A 38 7.20 -5.56 13.76
N ARG A 39 7.43 -4.70 12.76
CA ARG A 39 6.39 -3.93 12.08
C ARG A 39 6.62 -3.92 10.58
N ILE A 40 5.55 -4.02 9.81
CA ILE A 40 5.53 -3.76 8.36
C ILE A 40 4.57 -2.62 8.11
N ASP A 41 5.07 -1.56 7.49
CA ASP A 41 4.27 -0.45 6.98
C ASP A 41 4.24 -0.50 5.45
N THR A 42 3.05 -0.36 4.88
CA THR A 42 2.87 -0.31 3.42
C THR A 42 2.05 0.90 3.01
N ARG A 43 2.39 1.50 1.89
CA ARG A 43 1.56 2.47 1.17
C ARG A 43 1.35 1.97 -0.25
N THR A 44 0.12 1.97 -0.74
CA THR A 44 -0.20 1.59 -2.11
C THR A 44 -1.16 2.61 -2.71
N VAL A 45 -0.87 3.06 -3.91
CA VAL A 45 -1.69 3.98 -4.69
C VAL A 45 -2.07 3.28 -5.99
N LEU A 46 -3.36 3.25 -6.28
CA LEU A 46 -3.93 2.69 -7.50
C LEU A 46 -4.58 3.83 -8.28
N THR A 47 -4.24 3.96 -9.56
CA THR A 47 -4.90 4.83 -10.53
C THR A 47 -5.04 4.10 -11.86
N ALA A 48 -5.72 4.70 -12.84
CA ALA A 48 -5.82 4.09 -14.15
C ALA A 48 -5.91 5.12 -15.27
N THR A 49 -5.35 4.78 -16.42
CA THR A 49 -5.59 5.43 -17.70
C THR A 49 -6.62 4.62 -18.48
N LYS A 50 -6.91 5.02 -19.73
CA LYS A 50 -7.78 4.24 -20.59
C LYS A 50 -7.13 2.90 -20.97
N GLU A 51 -5.81 2.85 -21.04
CA GLU A 51 -5.03 1.71 -21.54
C GLU A 51 -4.42 0.84 -20.42
N SER A 52 -4.18 1.39 -19.23
CA SER A 52 -3.46 0.68 -18.16
C SER A 52 -3.99 0.99 -16.76
N PHE A 53 -3.74 0.08 -15.81
CA PHE A 53 -3.77 0.36 -14.38
C PHE A 53 -2.36 0.68 -13.90
N HIS A 54 -2.24 1.66 -13.01
CA HIS A 54 -0.98 2.10 -12.42
C HIS A 54 -0.97 1.77 -10.94
N VAL A 55 0.04 1.03 -10.50
CA VAL A 55 0.24 0.66 -9.09
C VAL A 55 1.56 1.26 -8.63
N SER A 56 1.51 2.16 -7.65
CA SER A 56 2.69 2.69 -6.97
C SER A 56 2.66 2.22 -5.52
N ALA A 57 3.73 1.60 -5.05
CA ALA A 57 3.76 1.01 -3.71
C ALA A 57 5.11 1.11 -3.02
N GLU A 58 5.03 1.22 -1.69
CA GLU A 58 6.16 1.25 -0.76
C GLU A 58 5.89 0.25 0.36
N LEU A 59 6.94 -0.47 0.77
CA LEU A 59 6.95 -1.35 1.93
C LEU A 59 8.21 -1.08 2.75
N SER A 60 8.02 -0.77 4.03
CA SER A 60 9.08 -0.68 5.03
C SER A 60 8.88 -1.74 6.11
N ALA A 61 9.93 -2.47 6.46
CA ALA A 61 9.92 -3.45 7.56
C ALA A 61 10.90 -3.04 8.66
N TYR A 62 10.49 -3.25 9.92
CA TYR A 62 11.18 -2.82 11.12
C TYR A 62 11.37 -3.97 12.10
N GLU A 63 12.51 -3.95 12.81
CA GLU A 63 12.73 -4.69 14.05
C GLU A 63 12.96 -3.67 15.18
N GLY A 64 12.09 -3.69 16.19
CA GLY A 64 11.96 -2.59 17.14
C GLY A 64 11.69 -1.27 16.41
N GLU A 65 12.54 -0.27 16.64
CA GLU A 65 12.48 1.04 15.96
C GLU A 65 13.35 1.12 14.69
N THR A 66 14.14 0.08 14.40
CA THR A 66 15.11 0.09 13.30
C THR A 66 14.46 -0.41 12.02
N ARG A 67 14.48 0.40 10.95
CA ARG A 67 14.08 -0.07 9.62
C ARG A 67 15.15 -1.00 9.05
N ILE A 68 14.80 -2.26 8.85
CA ILE A 68 15.72 -3.29 8.35
C ILE A 68 15.54 -3.59 6.86
N PHE A 69 14.41 -3.17 6.27
CA PHE A 69 14.12 -3.35 4.86
C PHE A 69 13.24 -2.22 4.32
N ASN A 70 13.49 -1.81 3.07
CA ASN A 70 12.62 -0.92 2.31
C ASN A 70 12.56 -1.38 0.86
N ARG A 71 11.37 -1.31 0.26
CA ARG A 71 11.18 -1.51 -1.17
C ARG A 71 10.11 -0.56 -1.69
N GLU A 72 10.42 0.09 -2.80
CA GLU A 72 9.49 0.89 -3.59
C GLU A 72 9.41 0.28 -4.98
N TRP A 73 8.21 0.30 -5.56
CA TRP A 73 8.00 -0.16 -6.93
C TRP A 73 6.79 0.53 -7.56
N ASP A 74 6.87 0.66 -8.88
CA ASP A 74 5.82 1.19 -9.74
C ASP A 74 5.61 0.21 -10.89
N GLU A 75 4.36 -0.15 -11.16
CA GLU A 75 4.00 -1.13 -12.17
C GLU A 75 2.82 -0.62 -13.00
N ASP A 76 2.95 -0.77 -14.33
CA ASP A 76 1.92 -0.49 -15.31
C ASP A 76 1.35 -1.80 -15.84
N ILE A 77 0.05 -2.01 -15.65
CA ILE A 77 -0.65 -3.24 -16.03
C ILE A 77 -1.60 -2.91 -17.19
N PRO A 78 -1.34 -3.40 -18.42
CA PRO A 78 -2.24 -3.18 -19.56
C PRO A 78 -3.66 -3.70 -19.30
N ARG A 79 -4.65 -3.02 -19.88
CA ARG A 79 -6.05 -3.44 -19.88
C ARG A 79 -6.31 -4.43 -21.01
N ASP A 80 -5.96 -5.68 -20.77
CA ASP A 80 -6.19 -6.77 -21.72
C ASP A 80 -7.63 -7.31 -21.61
N GLY A 81 -8.60 -6.54 -22.13
CA GLY A 81 -10.00 -6.98 -22.30
C GLY A 81 -10.96 -6.63 -21.16
N VAL A 82 -10.61 -5.64 -20.32
CA VAL A 82 -11.53 -4.98 -19.37
C VAL A 82 -12.11 -3.71 -19.98
#